data_AF-A0A124IIP4-F1
#
_entry.id   AF-A0A124IIP4-F1
#
_cell.length_a   1.000
_cell.length_b   1.000
_cell.length_c   1.000
_cell.angle_alpha   90.00
_cell.angle_beta   90.00
_cell.angle_gamma   90.00
#
_symmetry.space_group_name_H-M   'P 1'
#
loop_
_entity.id
_entity.type
_entity.pdbx_description
1 polymer ?
#
loop_
_entity_poly.entity_id
_entity_poly.type
_entity_poly.pdbx_seq_one_letter_code
_entity_poly.pdbx_strand_id
1 'polypeptide(L)'
;MDAAMLEVLAPAIGVGAVAMSIAWVINTFIRVKHGYPLENSWGKAVYPKSTESEDRVKRLTQENAQLHAELGSIKNRLANVEGIVTDSGYHLTHEINRLRDAEKHDVLPQQREAAQ
;
A
#
# COMPACT_ATOMS: atom_id res chain seq x y z
N MET A 1 -35.98 13.87 -56.54
CA MET A 1 -36.02 12.45 -56.16
C MET A 1 -37.39 11.93 -56.49
N ASP A 2 -37.45 11.25 -57.62
CA ASP A 2 -38.54 10.40 -58.10
C ASP A 2 -38.89 9.32 -57.08
N ALA A 3 -40.18 8.98 -56.96
CA ALA A 3 -40.70 8.08 -55.92
C ALA A 3 -40.04 6.69 -55.95
N ALA A 4 -39.61 6.24 -57.13
CA ALA A 4 -38.90 4.97 -57.32
C ALA A 4 -37.53 4.94 -56.61
N MET A 5 -36.81 6.07 -56.55
CA MET A 5 -35.55 6.15 -55.82
C MET A 5 -35.74 6.03 -54.31
N LEU A 6 -36.82 6.61 -53.77
CA LEU A 6 -37.16 6.50 -52.34
C LEU A 6 -37.53 5.07 -51.94
N GLU A 7 -38.25 4.35 -52.79
CA GLU A 7 -38.68 2.97 -52.52
C GLU A 7 -37.50 1.99 -52.48
N VAL A 8 -36.48 2.21 -53.33
CA VAL A 8 -35.25 1.40 -53.34
C VAL A 8 -34.30 1.76 -52.20
N LEU A 9 -34.21 3.05 -51.82
CA LEU A 9 -33.30 3.52 -50.77
C LEU A 9 -33.86 3.35 -49.35
N ALA A 10 -35.19 3.38 -49.15
CA ALA A 10 -35.83 3.24 -47.85
C ALA A 10 -35.37 2.00 -47.04
N PRO A 11 -35.34 0.77 -47.61
CA PRO A 11 -34.87 -0.40 -46.87
C PRO A 11 -33.37 -0.32 -46.54
N ALA A 12 -32.54 0.23 -47.43
CA ALA A 12 -31.10 0.41 -47.18
C ALA A 12 -30.84 1.39 -46.03
N ILE A 13 -31.59 2.50 -45.98
CA ILE A 13 -31.54 3.48 -44.88
C ILE A 13 -31.97 2.84 -43.56
N GLY A 14 -33.06 2.05 -43.58
CA GLY A 14 -33.54 1.33 -42.40
C GLY A 14 -32.50 0.37 -41.81
N VAL A 15 -31.88 -0.45 -42.67
CA VAL A 15 -30.82 -1.38 -42.25
C VAL A 15 -29.59 -0.63 -41.75
N GLY A 16 -29.19 0.46 -42.41
CA GLY A 16 -28.08 1.29 -41.98
C GLY A 16 -28.30 1.93 -40.61
N ALA A 17 -29.51 2.44 -40.34
CA ALA A 17 -29.85 3.02 -39.05
C ALA A 17 -29.78 2.00 -37.91
N VAL A 18 -30.33 0.79 -38.11
CA VAL A 18 -30.26 -0.29 -37.12
C VAL A 18 -28.82 -0.73 -36.86
N ALA A 19 -28.01 -0.88 -37.91
CA ALA A 19 -26.60 -1.24 -37.76
C ALA A 19 -25.82 -0.19 -36.96
N MET A 20 -26.05 1.10 -37.20
CA MET A 20 -25.43 2.19 -36.44
C MET A 20 -25.86 2.20 -34.97
N SER A 21 -27.15 1.96 -34.67
CA SER A 21 -27.63 1.87 -33.28
C SER A 21 -26.99 0.70 -32.54
N ILE A 22 -26.89 -0.48 -33.17
CA ILE A 22 -26.23 -1.65 -32.59
C ILE A 22 -24.74 -1.38 -32.37
N ALA A 23 -24.05 -0.78 -33.34
CA ALA A 23 -22.65 -0.42 -33.22
C ALA A 23 -22.40 0.53 -32.05
N TRP A 24 -23.28 1.51 -31.82
CA TRP A 24 -23.17 2.44 -30.70
C TRP A 24 -23.38 1.77 -29.33
N VAL A 25 -24.36 0.86 -29.22
CA VAL A 25 -24.60 0.08 -28.00
C VAL A 25 -23.39 -0.82 -27.69
N ILE A 26 -22.86 -1.52 -28.70
CA ILE A 26 -21.67 -2.37 -28.55
C ILE A 26 -20.46 -1.53 -28.10
N ASN A 27 -20.23 -0.38 -28.74
CA ASN A 27 -19.14 0.53 -28.37
C ASN A 27 -19.26 1.01 -26.92
N THR A 28 -20.48 1.33 -26.48
CA THR A 28 -20.72 1.76 -25.09
C THR A 28 -20.56 0.60 -24.11
N PHE A 29 -21.00 -0.60 -24.47
CA PHE A 29 -20.79 -1.81 -23.67
C PHE A 29 -19.30 -2.14 -23.49
N ILE A 30 -18.50 -2.02 -24.55
CA ILE A 30 -17.04 -2.22 -24.48
C ILE A 30 -16.40 -1.18 -23.56
N ARG A 31 -16.77 0.10 -23.67
CA ARG A 31 -16.25 1.17 -22.81
C ARG A 31 -16.59 0.95 -21.33
N VAL A 32 -17.83 0.54 -21.04
CA VAL A 32 -18.29 0.18 -19.69
C VAL A 32 -17.46 -0.97 -19.12
N LYS A 33 -17.29 -2.06 -19.90
CA LYS A 33 -16.58 -3.26 -19.45
C LYS A 33 -15.09 -3.01 -19.15
N HIS A 34 -14.45 -2.12 -19.89
CA HIS A 34 -13.04 -1.79 -19.72
C HIS A 34 -12.80 -0.58 -18.79
N GLY A 35 -13.85 -0.04 -18.16
CA GLY A 35 -13.71 1.02 -17.16
C GLY A 35 -13.34 2.40 -17.74
N TYR A 36 -13.55 2.62 -19.04
CA TYR A 36 -13.38 3.95 -19.61
C TYR A 36 -14.44 4.90 -19.04
N PRO A 37 -14.07 6.18 -18.81
CA PRO A 37 -15.00 7.15 -18.26
C PRO A 37 -16.19 7.32 -19.21
N LEU A 38 -17.39 7.09 -18.70
CA LEU A 38 -18.61 7.48 -19.39
C LEU A 38 -18.82 8.95 -19.07
N GLU A 39 -18.74 9.81 -20.08
CA GLU A 39 -19.15 11.20 -19.91
C GLU A 39 -20.66 11.21 -19.61
N ASN A 40 -21.04 11.76 -18.47
CA ASN A 40 -22.44 12.15 -18.29
C ASN A 40 -22.73 13.38 -19.17
N SER A 41 -24.00 13.70 -19.38
CA SER A 41 -24.44 14.86 -20.17
C SER A 41 -23.98 16.24 -19.64
N TRP A 42 -23.09 16.27 -18.65
CA TRP A 42 -22.53 17.44 -17.98
C TRP A 42 -20.99 17.38 -17.86
N GLY A 43 -20.32 16.54 -18.65
CA GLY A 43 -18.85 16.52 -18.77
C GLY A 43 -18.10 15.95 -17.56
N LYS A 44 -18.79 15.30 -16.61
CA LYS A 44 -18.13 14.53 -15.54
C LYS A 44 -18.02 13.07 -15.93
N ALA A 45 -16.81 12.56 -15.86
CA ALA A 45 -16.50 11.14 -15.98
C ALA A 45 -17.20 10.34 -14.87
N VAL A 46 -18.13 9.47 -15.24
CA VAL A 46 -18.73 8.47 -14.36
C VAL A 46 -18.04 7.14 -14.66
N TYR A 47 -17.27 6.64 -13.69
CA TYR A 47 -16.65 5.32 -13.78
C TYR A 47 -17.67 4.24 -13.44
N PRO A 48 -17.83 3.21 -14.27
CA PRO A 48 -18.68 2.07 -13.92
C PRO A 48 -18.05 1.33 -12.74
N LYS A 49 -18.73 1.37 -11.59
CA LYS A 49 -18.31 0.63 -10.40
C LYS A 49 -18.57 -0.86 -10.62
N SER A 50 -17.53 -1.65 -10.84
CA SER A 50 -17.63 -3.11 -10.76
C SER A 50 -17.56 -3.54 -9.30
N THR A 51 -18.41 -4.48 -8.90
CA THR A 51 -18.42 -5.08 -7.55
C THR A 51 -17.06 -5.68 -7.18
N GLU A 52 -16.34 -6.22 -8.17
CA GLU A 52 -14.97 -6.73 -8.01
C GLU A 52 -13.97 -5.65 -7.55
N SER A 53 -14.14 -4.40 -8.01
CA SER A 53 -13.26 -3.29 -7.61
C SER A 53 -13.47 -2.92 -6.14
N GLU A 54 -14.72 -2.91 -5.68
CA GLU A 54 -15.04 -2.63 -4.28
C GLU A 54 -14.55 -3.74 -3.34
N ASP A 55 -14.70 -5.00 -3.75
CA ASP A 55 -14.21 -6.15 -2.98
C ASP A 55 -12.68 -6.21 -2.94
N ARG A 56 -12.01 -5.83 -4.03
CA ARG A 56 -10.54 -5.68 -4.06
C ARG A 56 -10.08 -4.57 -3.12
N VAL A 57 -10.74 -3.41 -3.12
CA VAL A 57 -10.42 -2.31 -2.21
C VAL A 57 -10.62 -2.71 -0.74
N LYS A 58 -11.69 -3.45 -0.43
CA LYS A 58 -11.90 -4.01 0.92
C LYS A 58 -10.80 -4.97 1.33
N ARG A 59 -10.41 -5.92 0.46
CA ARG A 59 -9.30 -6.85 0.73
C ARG A 59 -7.98 -6.11 0.95
N LEU A 60 -7.64 -5.16 0.07
CA LEU A 60 -6.43 -4.34 0.22
C LEU A 60 -6.44 -3.50 1.49
N THR A 61 -7.61 -3.02 1.93
CA THR A 61 -7.73 -2.26 3.18
C THR A 61 -7.51 -3.17 4.40
N GLN A 62 -8.02 -4.41 4.36
CA GLN A 62 -7.77 -5.42 5.39
C GLN A 62 -6.29 -5.82 5.43
N GLU A 63 -5.66 -6.05 4.27
CA GLU A 63 -4.22 -6.35 4.16
C GLU A 63 -3.37 -5.21 4.71
N ASN A 64 -3.70 -3.95 4.39
CA ASN A 64 -2.99 -2.81 4.97
C ASN A 64 -3.14 -2.74 6.50
N ALA A 65 -4.34 -2.97 7.03
CA ALA A 65 -4.56 -3.00 8.48
C ALA A 65 -3.73 -4.10 9.16
N GLN A 66 -3.64 -5.28 8.55
CA GLN A 66 -2.79 -6.36 9.02
C GLN A 66 -1.31 -5.98 8.98
N LEU A 67 -0.82 -5.44 7.87
CA LEU A 67 0.57 -5.01 7.74
C LEU A 67 0.94 -3.94 8.78
N HIS A 68 0.04 -3.00 9.07
CA HIS A 68 0.26 -2.01 10.13
C HIS A 68 0.35 -2.65 11.52
N ALA A 69 -0.46 -3.67 11.80
CA ALA A 69 -0.38 -4.43 13.06
C ALA A 69 0.95 -5.20 13.16
N GLU A 70 1.37 -5.86 12.08
CA GLU A 70 2.65 -6.58 12.01
C GLU A 70 3.83 -5.63 12.20
N LEU A 71 3.85 -4.48 11.50
CA LEU A 71 4.85 -3.43 11.67
C LEU A 71 4.87 -2.88 13.10
N GLY A 72 3.72 -2.70 13.73
CA GLY A 72 3.63 -2.31 15.15
C GLY A 72 4.30 -3.33 16.07
N SER A 73 4.08 -4.62 15.82
CA SER A 73 4.72 -5.69 16.60
C SER A 73 6.25 -5.70 16.45
N ILE A 74 6.74 -5.49 15.23
CA ILE A 74 8.18 -5.41 14.93
C ILE A 74 8.80 -4.20 15.62
N LYS A 75 8.12 -3.04 15.56
CA LYS A 75 8.57 -1.82 16.24
C LYS A 75 8.69 -2.02 17.75
N ASN A 76 7.71 -2.67 18.39
CA ASN A 76 7.75 -2.96 19.83
C ASN A 76 8.94 -3.87 20.19
N ARG A 77 9.20 -4.90 19.36
CA ARG A 77 10.36 -5.78 19.57
C ARG A 77 11.69 -5.05 19.37
N LEU A 78 11.77 -4.17 18.38
CA LEU A 78 12.96 -3.37 18.14
C LEU A 78 13.24 -2.43 19.32
N ALA A 79 12.21 -1.76 19.85
CA ALA A 79 12.34 -0.92 21.05
C ALA A 79 12.81 -1.73 22.28
N ASN A 80 12.30 -2.96 22.45
CA ASN A 80 12.76 -3.84 23.52
C ASN A 80 14.24 -4.24 23.34
N VAL A 81 14.66 -4.56 22.12
CA VAL A 81 16.06 -4.88 21.81
C VAL A 81 16.97 -3.66 22.03
N GLU A 82 16.56 -2.48 21.58
CA GLU A 82 17.28 -1.23 21.82
C GLU A 82 17.47 -0.94 23.31
N GLY A 83 16.42 -1.17 24.11
CA GLY A 83 16.47 -1.06 25.57
C GLY A 83 17.48 -2.02 26.19
N ILE A 84 17.44 -3.30 25.83
CA ILE A 84 18.39 -4.32 26.34
C ILE A 84 19.82 -3.96 25.99
N VAL A 85 20.08 -3.60 24.73
CA VAL A 85 21.44 -3.30 24.26
C VAL A 85 22.00 -2.06 24.96
N THR A 86 21.17 -1.02 25.13
CA THR A 86 21.57 0.22 25.79
C THR A 86 21.81 -0.01 27.29
N ASP A 87 20.88 -0.66 27.99
CA ASP A 87 20.96 -0.92 29.42
C ASP A 87 22.13 -1.86 29.77
N SER A 88 22.30 -2.94 29.00
CA SER A 88 23.42 -3.89 29.18
C SER A 88 24.78 -3.19 28.98
N GLY A 89 24.89 -2.25 28.05
CA GLY A 89 26.11 -1.48 27.83
C GLY A 89 26.51 -0.61 29.02
N TYR A 90 25.54 0.07 29.63
CA TYR A 90 25.76 0.85 30.85
C TYR A 90 26.09 -0.04 32.05
N HIS A 91 25.36 -1.13 32.24
CA HIS A 91 25.61 -2.08 33.34
C HIS A 91 27.01 -2.69 33.26
N LEU A 92 27.41 -3.21 32.09
CA LEU A 92 28.73 -3.79 31.88
C LEU A 92 29.85 -2.77 32.12
N THR A 93 29.69 -1.53 31.65
CA THR A 93 30.68 -0.46 31.87
C THR A 93 30.85 -0.16 33.36
N HIS A 94 29.75 -0.11 34.12
CA HIS A 94 29.79 0.08 35.57
C HIS A 94 30.47 -1.09 36.28
N GLU A 95 30.16 -2.32 35.88
CA GLU A 95 30.77 -3.53 36.45
C GLU A 95 32.28 -3.58 36.18
N ILE A 96 32.72 -3.27 34.95
CA ILE A 96 34.14 -3.17 34.58
C ILE A 96 34.86 -2.12 35.44
N ASN A 97 34.28 -0.94 35.63
CA ASN A 97 34.90 0.10 36.45
C ASN A 97 35.02 -0.32 37.91
N ARG A 98 33.98 -0.98 38.48
CA ARG A 98 34.03 -1.51 39.85
C ARG A 98 35.14 -2.56 40.02
N LEU A 99 35.29 -3.48 39.07
CA LEU A 99 36.35 -4.49 39.11
C LEU A 99 37.74 -3.85 39.00
N ARG A 100 37.90 -2.84 38.13
CA ARG A 100 39.16 -2.11 37.96
C ARG A 100 39.55 -1.29 39.20
N ASP A 101 38.58 -0.69 39.88
CA ASP A 101 38.84 0.06 41.11
C ASP A 101 39.19 -0.88 42.27
N ALA A 102 38.54 -2.04 42.35
CA ALA A 102 38.89 -3.08 43.31
C ALA A 102 40.31 -3.63 43.08
N GLU A 103 40.69 -3.90 41.82
CA GLU A 103 42.05 -4.33 41.45
C GLU A 103 43.09 -3.28 41.85
N LYS A 104 42.87 -2.00 41.52
CA LYS A 104 43.78 -0.91 41.95
C LYS A 104 43.91 -0.83 43.46
N HIS A 105 42.79 -0.96 44.18
CA HIS A 105 42.79 -0.93 45.64
C HIS A 105 43.61 -2.08 46.25
N ASP A 106 43.62 -3.26 45.65
CA ASP A 106 44.40 -4.40 46.17
C ASP A 106 45.90 -4.34 45.79
N VAL A 107 46.25 -3.69 44.68
CA VAL A 107 47.65 -3.59 44.21
C VAL A 107 48.43 -2.47 44.92
N LEU A 108 47.78 -1.36 45.28
CA LEU A 108 48.40 -0.21 45.95
C LEU A 108 48.92 -0.43 47.40
N PRO A 109 48.31 -1.26 48.27
CA PRO A 109 48.81 -1.48 49.63
C PRO A 109 50.13 -2.26 49.66
N GLN A 110 50.30 -3.26 48.78
CA GLN A 110 51.53 -4.07 48.76
C GLN A 110 52.77 -3.30 48.30
N GLN A 111 52.61 -2.31 47.41
CA GLN A 111 53.74 -1.50 46.97
C GLN A 111 54.17 -0.42 47.97
N ARG A 112 53.30 -0.01 48.90
CA ARG A 112 53.63 0.96 49.95
C ARG A 112 54.40 0.36 51.12
N GLU A 113 54.28 -0.95 51.34
CA GLU A 113 55.04 -1.69 52.34
C GLU A 113 56.42 -2.12 51.82
N ALA A 114 56.57 -2.39 50.51
CA ALA A 114 57.86 -2.76 49.91
C ALA A 114 58.80 -1.56 49.62
N ALA A 115 58.29 -0.33 49.70
CA ALA A 115 59.06 0.90 49.46
C ALA A 115 59.51 1.61 50.76
N GLN A 116 59.26 1.01 51.92
CA GLN A 116 59.81 1.38 53.23
C GLN A 116 60.89 0.39 53.65
#